data_AF-A0A963GFY7-F1
#
_entry.id   AF-A0A963GFY7-F1
#
_cell.length_a   1.000
_cell.length_b   1.000
_cell.length_c   1.000
_cell.angle_alpha   90.00
_cell.angle_beta   90.00
_cell.angle_gamma   90.00
#
_symmetry.space_group_name_H-M   'P 1'
#
loop_
_entity.id
_entity.type
_entity.pdbx_description
1 polymer ?
#
loop_
_entity_poly.entity_id
_entity_poly.type
_entity_poly.pdbx_seq_one_letter_code
_entity_poly.pdbx_strand_id
1 'polypeptide(L)' 'EFWMVHTLARTPGHVKSREQLMQDARLVVDDGTITSHVKRIRKKFVLLDAGFDHIESVYGMGYRWKP' A
#
# COMPACT_ATOMS: atom_id res chain seq x y z
N GLU A 1 8.37 5.16 0.21
CA GLU A 1 7.27 4.59 1.04
C GLU A 1 6.11 5.54 1.23
N PHE A 2 6.36 6.81 1.59
CA PHE A 2 5.32 7.84 1.78
C PHE A 2 4.27 7.88 0.65
N TRP A 3 4.71 7.85 -0.61
CA TRP A 3 3.81 7.89 -1.76
C TRP A 3 2.80 6.75 -1.83
N MET A 4 3.15 5.52 -1.44
CA MET A 4 2.19 4.40 -1.42
C MET A 4 1.09 4.62 -0.38
N VAL A 5 1.47 5.07 0.82
CA VAL A 5 0.50 5.40 1.87
C VAL A 5 -0.40 6.54 1.41
N HIS A 6 0.18 7.61 0.90
CA HIS A 6 -0.55 8.76 0.38
C HIS A 6 -1.54 8.37 -0.72
N THR A 7 -1.11 7.58 -1.70
CA THR A 7 -1.97 7.14 -2.80
C THR A 7 -3.15 6.29 -2.33
N LEU A 8 -2.90 5.33 -1.42
CA LEU A 8 -3.94 4.47 -0.88
C LEU A 8 -4.92 5.26 0.01
N ALA A 9 -4.40 6.08 0.92
CA ALA A 9 -5.20 6.86 1.86
C ALA A 9 -5.98 8.01 1.20
N ARG A 10 -5.53 8.51 0.05
CA ARG A 10 -6.24 9.55 -0.72
C ARG A 10 -7.57 9.07 -1.29
N THR A 11 -7.71 7.76 -1.57
CA THR A 11 -8.96 7.17 -2.06
C THR A 11 -9.30 5.90 -1.28
N PRO A 12 -9.75 6.03 -0.01
CA PRO A 12 -10.17 4.89 0.80
C PRO A 12 -11.23 4.07 0.08
N GLY A 13 -11.20 2.75 0.24
CA GLY A 13 -12.13 1.85 -0.44
C GLY A 13 -11.74 1.49 -1.88
N HIS A 14 -10.87 2.25 -2.54
CA HIS A 14 -10.44 1.97 -3.91
C HIS A 14 -9.26 1.00 -3.96
N VAL A 15 -9.35 0.00 -4.83
CA VAL A 15 -8.28 -0.97 -5.05
C VAL A 15 -7.32 -0.41 -6.10
N LYS A 16 -6.04 -0.28 -5.73
CA LYS A 16 -4.96 0.14 -6.61
C LYS A 16 -4.11 -1.07 -6.99
N SER A 17 -3.93 -1.28 -8.30
CA SER A 17 -3.01 -2.31 -8.81
C SER A 17 -1.56 -1.98 -8.48
N ARG A 18 -0.68 -2.99 -8.54
CA ARG A 18 0.77 -2.77 -8.35
C ARG A 18 1.31 -1.77 -9.36
N GLU A 19 0.88 -1.88 -10.60
CA GLU A 19 1.24 -0.96 -11.68
C GLU A 19 0.78 0.48 -11.39
N GLN A 20 -0.46 0.67 -10.93
CA GLN A 20 -0.95 1.99 -10.53
C GLN A 20 -0.16 2.56 -9.36
N LEU A 21 0.22 1.73 -8.38
CA LEU A 21 1.06 2.16 -7.25
C LEU A 21 2.46 2.55 -7.70
N MET A 22 3.04 1.83 -8.66
CA MET A 22 4.32 2.17 -9.29
C MET A 22 4.25 3.51 -10.02
N GLN A 23 3.23 3.69 -10.87
CA GLN A 23 3.00 4.93 -11.61
C GLN A 23 2.78 6.12 -10.66
N ASP A 24 1.89 5.98 -9.67
CA ASP A 24 1.56 7.05 -8.71
C ASP A 24 2.78 7.43 -7.85
N ALA A 25 3.64 6.46 -7.52
CA ALA A 25 4.89 6.70 -6.78
C ALA A 25 6.06 7.16 -7.67
N ARG A 26 5.88 7.22 -9.00
CA ARG A 26 6.94 7.45 -9.99
C ARG A 26 8.13 6.49 -9.84
N LEU A 27 7.83 5.24 -9.53
CA LEU A 27 8.81 4.17 -9.35
C LEU A 27 8.69 3.17 -10.52
N VAL A 28 9.83 2.73 -11.04
CA VAL A 28 9.91 1.59 -11.96
C VAL A 28 10.61 0.47 -11.21
N VAL A 29 9.83 -0.44 -10.64
CA VAL A 29 10.31 -1.53 -9.79
C VAL A 29 9.56 -2.81 -10.14
N ASP A 30 10.00 -3.95 -9.60
CA ASP A 30 9.25 -5.19 -9.72
C ASP A 30 8.11 -5.29 -8.68
N ASP A 31 7.19 -6.20 -8.92
CA ASP A 31 6.06 -6.49 -8.03
C ASP A 31 6.46 -6.92 -6.60
N GLY A 32 7.62 -7.56 -6.46
CA GLY A 32 8.20 -7.97 -5.18
C GLY A 32 8.67 -6.76 -4.36
N THR A 33 9.17 -5.71 -5.01
CA THR A 33 9.53 -4.45 -4.36
C THR A 33 8.31 -3.75 -3.77
N ILE A 34 7.19 -3.68 -4.51
CA ILE A 34 5.92 -3.14 -3.99
C ILE A 34 5.44 -3.93 -2.77
N THR A 35 5.50 -5.26 -2.84
CA THR A 35 5.13 -6.13 -1.72
C THR A 35 6.00 -5.86 -0.49
N SER A 36 7.30 -5.67 -0.68
CA SER A 36 8.24 -5.37 0.40
C SER A 36 7.98 -4.01 1.04
N HIS A 37 7.63 -3.01 0.23
CA HIS A 37 7.25 -1.70 0.76
C HIS A 37 5.96 -1.74 1.58
N VAL A 38 4.92 -2.42 1.10
CA VAL A 38 3.67 -2.58 1.87
C VAL A 38 3.94 -3.27 3.21
N LYS A 39 4.80 -4.30 3.23
CA LYS A 39 5.23 -4.95 4.48
C LYS A 39 5.92 -3.98 5.45
N ARG A 40 6.88 -3.17 4.95
CA ARG A 40 7.59 -2.17 5.78
C ARG A 40 6.66 -1.09 6.30
N ILE A 41 5.72 -0.63 5.48
CA ILE A 41 4.70 0.35 5.85
C ILE A 41 3.84 -0.20 7.00
N ARG A 42 3.25 -1.39 6.84
CA ARG A 42 2.45 -2.03 7.90
C ARG A 42 3.24 -2.15 9.20
N LYS A 43 4.50 -2.60 9.13
CA LYS A 43 5.37 -2.71 10.31
C LYS A 43 5.54 -1.36 11.02
N LYS A 44 5.74 -0.27 10.29
CA LYS A 44 5.87 1.08 10.88
C LYS A 44 4.59 1.54 11.58
N PHE A 45 3.43 1.27 11.00
CA PHE A 45 2.15 1.61 11.63
C PHE A 45 1.86 0.76 12.86
N VAL A 46 2.13 -0.55 12.80
CA VAL A 46 1.95 -1.46 13.95
C VAL A 46 2.81 -1.07 15.15
N LEU A 47 3.98 -0.45 14.92
CA LEU A 47 4.82 0.07 16.01
C LEU A 47 4.19 1.28 16.73
N LEU A 48 3.26 2.00 16.09
CA LEU A 48 2.58 3.16 16.65
C LEU A 48 1.17 2.81 17.14
N ASP A 49 0.50 1.89 16.44
CA ASP A 49 -0.84 1.40 16.72
C ASP A 49 -0.89 -0.12 16.45
N ALA A 50 -0.90 -0.90 17.52
CA ALA A 50 -0.93 -2.36 17.44
C ALA A 50 -2.18 -2.92 16.73
N GLY A 51 -3.25 -2.13 16.63
CA GLY A 51 -4.50 -2.50 15.95
C GLY A 51 -4.52 -2.18 14.45
N PHE A 52 -3.44 -1.65 13.87
CA PHE A 52 -3.44 -1.19 12.49
C PHE A 52 -3.69 -2.33 11.47
N ASP A 53 -4.85 -2.30 10.81
CA ASP A 53 -5.22 -3.18 9.68
C ASP A 53 -5.83 -2.41 8.49
N HIS A 54 -5.47 -1.14 8.33
CA HIS A 54 -6.07 -0.30 7.28
C HIS A 54 -5.54 -0.57 5.87
N ILE A 55 -4.43 -1.29 5.68
CA ILE A 55 -3.93 -1.62 4.34
C ILE A 55 -4.28 -3.07 4.02
N GLU A 56 -5.24 -3.28 3.12
CA GLU A 56 -5.68 -4.59 2.67
C GLU A 56 -4.89 -5.08 1.44
N SER A 57 -4.60 -6.38 1.40
CA SER A 57 -4.17 -7.06 0.18
C SER A 57 -5.39 -7.66 -0.52
N VAL A 58 -5.71 -7.20 -1.72
CA VAL A 58 -6.79 -7.75 -2.54
C VAL A 58 -6.18 -8.73 -3.54
N TYR A 59 -6.44 -10.03 -3.34
CA TYR A 59 -5.79 -11.10 -4.10
C TYR A 59 -6.01 -10.93 -5.61
N GLY A 60 -4.92 -11.01 -6.38
CA GLY A 60 -4.94 -10.80 -7.84
C GLY A 60 -5.15 -9.34 -8.30
N MET A 61 -5.61 -8.43 -7.43
CA MET A 61 -5.99 -7.06 -7.83
C MET A 61 -5.01 -5.99 -7.35
N GLY A 62 -4.45 -6.10 -6.14
CA GLY A 62 -3.51 -5.11 -5.59
C GLY A 62 -3.76 -4.78 -4.11
N TYR A 63 -3.80 -3.50 -3.78
CA TYR A 63 -3.91 -3.01 -2.40
C TYR A 63 -4.98 -1.94 -2.26
N ARG A 64 -5.54 -1.82 -1.06
CA ARG A 64 -6.59 -0.85 -0.74
C ARG A 64 -6.41 -0.31 0.67
N TRP A 65 -6.77 0.96 0.88
CA TRP A 65 -6.98 1.50 2.22
C TRP A 65 -8.41 1.19 2.70
N LYS A 66 -8.57 0.40 3.77
CA LYS A 66 -9.85 0.16 4.44
C LYS A 66 -10.20 1.38 5.31
N PRO A 67 -11.46 1.84 5.31
CA PRO A 67 -11.91 2.91 6.20
C PRO A 67 -11.65 2.58 7.68
#